data_AF-A0AAW2AB89-F1
#
_entry.id   AF-A0AAW2AB89-F1
#
_cell.length_a   1.000
_cell.length_b   1.000
_cell.length_c   1.000
_cell.angle_alpha   90.00
_cell.angle_beta   90.00
_cell.angle_gamma   90.00
#
_symmetry.space_group_name_H-M   'P 1'
#
loop_
_entity.id
_entity.type
_entity.pdbx_description
1 polymer ?
#
loop_
_entity_poly.entity_id
_entity_poly.type
_entity_poly.pdbx_seq_one_letter_code
_entity_poly.pdbx_strand_id
1 'polypeptide(L)'
;MEDDLQQFLKSRDVPEEDIIHMKRDKLCDIQRGCEFIDLTNQISTHHNNIFETHGDDDTVEWNEDDELGQTDEDQTTVITLNLNAELNEAETEVPSPPSSNPVLLMGNEMLSAPEDLPSHSRNHLSPTISSGNSENSKDVHALIHRVKVVEDLLAVFMDSSIIQSTLKMEFVNESAVDDAGVSREVYTAFWDQFLEQCEGEDERVPRLRPDFSEVEWEAVGRIWVKGLLDLDVLPVRLSSAFIVACIHGIDSVSDDVLMSSFQNYLSSTERSAVAKARQGTLEECDEEDLLDLFTRMGSHCIPPKNTMEVAIQTMAHKAILQEPKYIIDCFSKTMIFALLKVPDQDSLLSLYDRRRPLVKKVAQLLQTTQEIQSQKEQMVFNHLQRYVRNADQGKAEKFLRFCTGSSVICVDQIKVSFSAESGLCRRPVAHTCGATLDLPYTYSSYPDLRTEMITFCPVITLKWTSCEFDAAQE
;
A
#
# COMPACT_ATOMS: atom_id res chain seq x y z
N MET A 1 -27.01 28.88 -26.47
CA MET A 1 -26.58 27.71 -25.68
C MET A 1 -27.71 26.70 -25.45
N GLU A 2 -28.83 27.07 -24.81
CA GLU A 2 -29.95 26.12 -24.59
C GLU A 2 -30.72 25.78 -25.90
N ASP A 3 -30.78 26.74 -26.83
CA ASP A 3 -31.39 26.54 -28.15
C ASP A 3 -30.53 25.64 -29.06
N ASP A 4 -29.20 25.74 -28.94
CA ASP A 4 -28.25 24.91 -29.69
C ASP A 4 -28.30 23.44 -29.26
N LEU A 5 -28.49 23.20 -27.95
CA LEU A 5 -28.65 21.85 -27.40
C LEU A 5 -29.98 21.22 -27.83
N GLN A 6 -31.07 21.98 -27.87
CA GLN A 6 -32.35 21.47 -28.34
C GLN A 6 -32.31 21.14 -29.83
N GLN A 7 -31.65 21.97 -30.63
CA GLN A 7 -31.48 21.73 -32.06
C GLN A 7 -30.57 20.52 -32.33
N PHE A 8 -29.52 20.34 -31.52
CA PHE A 8 -28.68 19.15 -31.53
C PHE A 8 -29.46 17.87 -31.18
N LEU A 9 -30.27 17.88 -30.12
CA LEU A 9 -31.06 16.71 -29.71
C LEU A 9 -32.14 16.35 -30.75
N LYS A 10 -32.78 17.35 -31.36
CA LYS A 10 -33.71 17.14 -32.48
C LYS A 10 -33.03 16.55 -33.71
N SER A 11 -31.78 16.93 -33.98
CA SER A 11 -30.99 16.37 -35.09
C SER A 11 -30.62 14.89 -34.92
N ARG A 12 -30.82 14.34 -33.71
CA ARG A 12 -30.56 12.92 -33.38
C ARG A 12 -31.85 12.13 -33.13
N ASP A 13 -32.98 12.62 -33.62
CA ASP A 13 -34.31 12.00 -33.50
C ASP A 13 -34.74 11.70 -32.05
N VAL A 14 -34.26 12.48 -31.09
CA VAL A 14 -34.71 12.37 -29.69
C VAL A 14 -36.16 12.85 -29.57
N PRO A 15 -37.08 12.05 -28.98
CA PRO A 15 -38.47 12.45 -28.82
C PRO A 15 -38.62 13.77 -28.06
N GLU A 16 -39.53 14.64 -28.53
CA GLU A 16 -39.74 15.98 -27.95
C GLU A 16 -40.14 15.91 -26.46
N GLU A 17 -40.84 14.84 -26.06
CA GLU A 17 -41.24 14.61 -24.67
C GLU A 17 -40.04 14.31 -23.74
N ASP A 18 -39.03 13.61 -24.24
CA ASP A 18 -37.80 13.32 -23.48
C ASP A 18 -36.95 14.58 -23.34
N ILE A 19 -36.90 15.44 -24.37
CA ILE A 19 -36.22 16.75 -24.31
C ILE A 19 -36.89 17.64 -23.25
N ILE A 20 -38.23 17.61 -23.15
CA ILE A 20 -38.97 18.37 -22.15
C ILE A 20 -38.71 17.82 -20.74
N HIS A 21 -38.63 16.49 -20.57
CA HIS A 21 -38.31 15.86 -19.29
C HIS A 21 -36.90 16.25 -18.81
N MET A 22 -35.91 16.15 -19.69
CA MET A 22 -34.52 16.52 -19.40
C MET A 22 -34.37 17.99 -18.98
N LYS A 23 -35.12 18.91 -19.60
CA LYS A 23 -35.13 20.33 -19.21
C LYS A 23 -35.76 20.55 -17.84
N ARG A 24 -36.76 19.74 -17.47
CA ARG A 24 -37.46 19.82 -16.18
C ARG A 24 -36.58 19.31 -15.04
N ASP A 25 -35.86 18.22 -15.26
CA ASP A 25 -34.94 17.64 -14.26
C ASP A 25 -33.78 18.59 -13.95
N LYS A 26 -33.21 19.23 -14.98
CA LYS A 26 -32.16 20.24 -14.84
C LYS A 26 -32.60 21.46 -14.01
N LEU A 27 -33.87 21.88 -14.11
CA LEU A 27 -34.43 22.96 -13.29
C LEU A 27 -34.67 22.53 -11.85
N CYS A 28 -35.09 21.28 -11.61
CA CYS A 28 -35.24 20.71 -10.26
C CYS A 28 -33.90 20.64 -9.50
N ASP A 29 -32.82 20.31 -10.19
CA ASP A 29 -31.48 20.21 -9.58
C ASP A 29 -30.92 21.59 -9.20
N ILE A 30 -31.18 22.62 -10.00
CA ILE A 30 -30.78 24.01 -9.70
C ILE A 30 -31.57 24.57 -8.51
N GLN A 31 -32.86 24.24 -8.42
CA GLN A 31 -33.74 24.75 -7.36
C GLN A 31 -33.42 24.11 -6.00
N ARG A 32 -33.01 22.84 -5.97
CA ARG A 32 -32.49 22.18 -4.75
C ARG A 32 -31.13 22.71 -4.29
N GLY A 33 -30.31 23.21 -5.20
CA GLY A 33 -29.01 23.82 -4.87
C GLY A 33 -29.12 25.20 -4.22
N CYS A 34 -30.22 25.94 -4.44
CA CYS A 34 -30.40 27.30 -3.90
C CYS A 34 -31.05 27.34 -2.51
N GLU A 35 -31.70 26.27 -2.05
CA GLU A 35 -32.40 26.24 -0.75
C GLU A 35 -31.46 25.99 0.46
N PHE A 36 -30.16 25.78 0.25
CA PHE A 36 -29.18 25.49 1.31
C PHE A 36 -28.18 26.61 1.65
N ILE A 37 -28.32 27.80 1.04
CA ILE A 37 -27.45 28.96 1.34
C ILE A 37 -28.30 30.08 1.93
N ASP A 38 -28.74 29.93 3.18
CA ASP A 38 -29.14 31.09 4.00
C ASP A 38 -29.00 30.78 5.51
N LEU A 39 -27.77 30.82 6.02
CA LEU A 39 -27.47 30.83 7.45
C LEU A 39 -26.11 31.52 7.73
N THR A 40 -26.02 32.82 7.43
CA THR A 40 -24.96 33.69 7.98
C THR A 40 -25.59 34.94 8.60
N ASN A 41 -26.12 34.77 9.81
CA ASN A 41 -26.33 35.87 10.75
C ASN A 41 -26.15 35.35 12.17
N GLN A 42 -24.90 35.37 12.65
CA GLN A 42 -24.51 35.67 14.04
C GLN A 42 -23.01 35.41 14.27
N ILE A 43 -22.17 36.43 14.12
CA ILE A 43 -20.91 36.54 14.87
C ILE A 43 -20.85 37.95 15.44
N SER A 44 -20.87 38.04 16.77
CA SER A 44 -20.68 39.27 17.53
C SER A 44 -19.19 39.47 17.82
N THR A 45 -18.75 40.71 17.62
CA THR A 45 -17.44 41.30 17.89
C THR A 45 -17.04 41.29 19.37
N HIS A 46 -15.75 41.15 19.68
CA HIS A 46 -15.00 42.11 20.53
C HIS A 46 -13.47 41.89 20.58
N HIS A 47 -12.74 42.98 20.21
CA HIS A 47 -11.43 43.53 20.65
C HIS A 47 -10.17 42.65 20.80
N ASN A 48 -9.08 42.91 20.06
CA ASN A 48 -8.11 44.04 20.01
C ASN A 48 -6.96 43.97 21.05
N ASN A 49 -5.72 43.93 20.55
CA ASN A 49 -4.53 44.75 20.91
C ASN A 49 -3.32 44.22 20.09
N ILE A 50 -2.87 44.90 19.02
CA ILE A 50 -1.86 45.99 18.94
C ILE A 50 -0.49 45.62 19.55
N PHE A 51 0.53 45.44 18.69
CA PHE A 51 1.79 46.22 18.73
C PHE A 51 2.49 46.22 17.36
N GLU A 52 3.11 47.36 17.04
CA GLU A 52 3.59 47.83 15.73
C GLU A 52 5.04 47.44 15.38
N THR A 53 5.30 47.41 14.06
CA THR A 53 6.49 47.83 13.28
C THR A 53 7.85 47.18 13.49
N HIS A 54 8.42 46.61 12.42
CA HIS A 54 9.45 47.26 11.58
C HIS A 54 9.71 46.42 10.32
N GLY A 55 9.76 47.08 9.16
CA GLY A 55 10.19 46.49 7.90
C GLY A 55 11.68 46.69 7.67
N ASP A 56 12.25 45.83 6.83
CA ASP A 56 13.29 46.18 5.86
C ASP A 56 13.23 45.16 4.71
N ASP A 57 13.32 45.72 3.51
CA ASP A 57 13.22 45.15 2.17
C ASP A 57 14.64 45.04 1.62
N ASP A 58 15.06 43.86 1.16
CA ASP A 58 16.30 43.70 0.38
C ASP A 58 16.02 42.72 -0.76
N THR A 59 15.72 43.30 -1.92
CA THR A 59 15.58 42.65 -3.23
C THR A 59 16.95 42.57 -3.90
N VAL A 60 17.39 41.37 -4.32
CA VAL A 60 18.65 41.15 -5.05
C VAL A 60 18.37 41.00 -6.55
N GLU A 61 18.90 41.94 -7.35
CA GLU A 61 18.96 41.90 -8.82
C GLU A 61 20.00 40.87 -9.31
N TRP A 62 19.61 40.07 -10.31
CA TRP A 62 20.52 39.21 -11.08
C TRP A 62 20.94 39.96 -12.35
N ASN A 63 22.24 40.18 -12.53
CA ASN A 63 22.81 40.65 -13.79
C ASN A 63 23.31 39.44 -14.61
N GLU A 64 22.72 39.26 -15.78
CA GLU A 64 23.23 38.44 -16.87
C GLU A 64 24.23 39.29 -17.65
N ASP A 65 25.53 38.96 -17.58
CA ASP A 65 26.56 39.21 -18.60
C ASP A 65 27.93 38.84 -18.01
N ASP A 66 28.51 37.72 -18.45
CA ASP A 66 29.94 37.66 -18.83
C ASP A 66 30.30 36.29 -19.45
N GLU A 67 30.66 36.35 -20.74
CA GLU A 67 31.18 35.26 -21.56
C GLU A 67 32.65 34.93 -21.26
N LEU A 68 32.95 33.63 -21.32
CA LEU A 68 34.13 32.96 -21.89
C LEU A 68 35.56 33.53 -21.62
N GLY A 69 36.33 32.74 -20.85
CA GLY A 69 37.79 32.72 -20.90
C GLY A 69 38.37 31.33 -20.62
N GLN A 70 38.95 30.70 -21.64
CA GLN A 70 39.81 29.51 -21.51
C GLN A 70 41.17 29.87 -20.91
N THR A 71 41.73 29.02 -20.04
CA THR A 71 43.14 28.54 -20.09
C THR A 71 43.34 27.39 -19.09
N ASP A 72 44.06 26.36 -19.56
CA ASP A 72 44.54 25.19 -18.82
C ASP A 72 45.43 25.51 -17.61
N GLU A 73 45.42 24.67 -16.57
CA GLU A 73 46.58 23.88 -16.12
C GLU A 73 46.28 23.10 -14.83
N ASP A 74 46.84 21.88 -14.77
CA ASP A 74 46.77 20.88 -13.72
C ASP A 74 47.11 21.40 -12.32
N GLN A 75 46.31 21.00 -11.31
CA GLN A 75 46.85 20.62 -10.00
C GLN A 75 45.89 19.73 -9.22
N THR A 76 46.26 18.46 -9.14
CA THR A 76 45.65 17.42 -8.30
C THR A 76 45.98 17.70 -6.82
N THR A 77 45.02 18.17 -6.03
CA THR A 77 45.15 18.22 -4.57
C THR A 77 44.83 16.86 -3.96
N VAL A 78 45.88 16.13 -3.60
CA VAL A 78 45.85 14.96 -2.71
C VAL A 78 45.59 15.43 -1.28
N ILE A 79 44.45 15.09 -0.69
CA ILE A 79 44.20 15.30 0.74
C ILE A 79 44.74 14.08 1.49
N THR A 80 45.92 14.23 2.08
CA THR A 80 46.50 13.27 3.05
C THR A 80 45.99 13.64 4.45
N LEU A 81 45.16 12.79 5.05
CA LEU A 81 44.81 12.94 6.47
C LEU A 81 45.90 12.31 7.33
N ASN A 82 46.67 13.16 7.99
CA ASN A 82 47.72 12.79 8.93
C ASN A 82 47.13 12.90 10.35
N LEU A 83 46.88 11.77 11.01
CA LEU A 83 46.50 11.72 12.43
C LEU A 83 47.71 11.24 13.23
N ASN A 84 48.34 12.16 13.96
CA ASN A 84 49.24 11.85 15.06
C ASN A 84 49.16 12.94 16.13
N ALA A 85 48.57 12.57 17.27
CA ALA A 85 48.80 13.06 18.63
C ALA A 85 47.91 12.19 19.54
N GLU A 86 48.28 11.66 20.69
CA GLU A 86 49.54 11.35 21.35
C GLU A 86 49.16 10.37 22.48
N LEU A 87 50.10 9.54 22.91
CA LEU A 87 49.90 8.42 23.84
C LEU A 87 49.64 8.87 25.29
N ASN A 88 48.83 8.11 26.03
CA ASN A 88 49.05 7.86 27.45
C ASN A 88 48.75 6.39 27.78
N GLU A 89 49.75 5.74 28.38
CA GLU A 89 49.84 4.33 28.72
C GLU A 89 49.01 3.98 29.97
N ALA A 90 48.37 2.81 29.96
CA ALA A 90 48.12 2.01 31.15
C ALA A 90 47.95 0.54 30.76
N GLU A 91 48.92 -0.29 31.14
CA GLU A 91 48.95 -1.74 30.98
C GLU A 91 47.87 -2.43 31.83
N THR A 92 47.16 -3.42 31.29
CA THR A 92 46.81 -4.66 32.02
C THR A 92 46.38 -5.79 31.09
N GLU A 93 46.75 -7.01 31.49
CA GLU A 93 46.91 -8.24 30.73
C GLU A 93 45.61 -8.90 30.21
N VAL A 94 45.74 -9.63 29.09
CA VAL A 94 44.76 -10.55 28.50
C VAL A 94 45.12 -12.00 28.86
N PRO A 95 44.15 -12.89 29.14
CA PRO A 95 44.35 -14.32 28.89
C PRO A 95 43.30 -14.94 27.95
N SER A 96 43.82 -15.66 26.96
CA SER A 96 43.13 -16.53 25.99
C SER A 96 43.01 -17.99 26.53
N PRO A 97 42.22 -18.89 25.89
CA PRO A 97 41.44 -19.94 26.54
C PRO A 97 42.13 -21.32 26.57
N PRO A 98 41.59 -22.33 27.29
CA PRO A 98 42.04 -23.71 27.15
C PRO A 98 41.05 -24.59 26.38
N SER A 99 41.61 -25.42 25.49
CA SER A 99 40.99 -26.63 24.95
C SER A 99 41.50 -27.86 25.71
N SER A 100 40.67 -28.91 25.83
CA SER A 100 41.00 -30.35 25.65
C SER A 100 40.05 -31.28 26.43
N ASN A 101 39.50 -32.28 25.73
CA ASN A 101 38.73 -33.42 26.24
C ASN A 101 39.58 -34.41 27.08
N PRO A 102 38.95 -35.34 27.83
CA PRO A 102 38.95 -36.74 27.36
C PRO A 102 37.68 -37.60 27.67
N VAL A 103 37.25 -38.38 26.66
CA VAL A 103 36.88 -39.83 26.57
C VAL A 103 36.19 -40.62 27.73
N LEU A 104 35.00 -41.17 27.40
CA LEU A 104 34.28 -42.45 27.70
C LEU A 104 34.20 -43.09 29.11
N LEU A 105 32.95 -43.44 29.53
CA LEU A 105 32.55 -44.84 29.83
C LEU A 105 31.02 -45.02 30.00
N MET A 106 30.49 -46.11 29.42
CA MET A 106 29.10 -46.60 29.48
C MET A 106 28.75 -47.24 30.85
N GLY A 107 27.44 -47.26 31.16
CA GLY A 107 26.86 -48.22 32.12
C GLY A 107 25.34 -48.07 32.29
N ASN A 108 24.56 -48.98 31.70
CA ASN A 108 23.14 -49.21 31.98
C ASN A 108 22.95 -49.81 33.39
N GLU A 109 21.86 -49.48 34.09
CA GLU A 109 20.96 -50.48 34.71
C GLU A 109 19.68 -49.84 35.28
N MET A 110 18.61 -50.64 35.25
CA MET A 110 17.20 -50.31 35.47
C MET A 110 16.71 -51.13 36.68
N LEU A 111 15.93 -50.55 37.62
CA LEU A 111 14.70 -51.11 38.25
C LEU A 111 14.33 -50.53 39.65
N SER A 112 13.08 -50.04 39.72
CA SER A 112 12.07 -50.15 40.81
C SER A 112 11.89 -49.07 41.89
N ALA A 113 10.61 -48.67 42.03
CA ALA A 113 9.95 -47.66 42.88
C ALA A 113 9.60 -48.19 44.31
N PRO A 114 8.83 -47.53 45.24
CA PRO A 114 7.85 -46.43 45.06
C PRO A 114 7.73 -45.30 46.14
N GLU A 115 6.84 -44.34 45.83
CA GLU A 115 6.00 -43.46 46.69
C GLU A 115 6.64 -42.34 47.55
N ASP A 116 6.47 -41.06 47.14
CA ASP A 116 5.36 -40.18 47.59
C ASP A 116 5.45 -38.77 46.95
N LEU A 117 4.28 -38.22 46.58
CA LEU A 117 4.02 -36.92 45.93
C LEU A 117 3.55 -35.87 46.97
N PRO A 118 3.61 -34.54 46.75
CA PRO A 118 2.75 -33.89 45.77
C PRO A 118 3.36 -32.75 44.94
N SER A 119 2.76 -32.57 43.76
CA SER A 119 3.08 -31.68 42.65
C SER A 119 2.46 -30.29 42.81
N HIS A 120 3.19 -29.26 42.36
CA HIS A 120 2.70 -27.89 42.23
C HIS A 120 1.89 -27.73 40.94
N SER A 121 0.63 -27.31 41.12
CA SER A 121 -0.36 -27.07 40.09
C SER A 121 -0.06 -25.81 39.28
N ARG A 122 -0.05 -25.95 37.96
CA ARG A 122 0.01 -24.89 36.95
C ARG A 122 -1.44 -24.51 36.62
N ASN A 123 -1.87 -23.33 37.05
CA ASN A 123 -3.25 -22.89 36.90
C ASN A 123 -3.61 -22.67 35.42
N HIS A 124 -4.48 -23.54 34.92
CA HIS A 124 -5.36 -23.28 33.79
C HIS A 124 -6.32 -22.13 34.15
N LEU A 125 -6.35 -21.07 33.34
CA LEU A 125 -7.47 -20.12 33.30
C LEU A 125 -8.26 -20.38 32.02
N SER A 126 -9.40 -21.04 32.17
CA SER A 126 -10.45 -21.14 31.15
C SER A 126 -11.33 -19.87 31.22
N PRO A 127 -11.81 -19.32 30.09
CA PRO A 127 -12.68 -18.16 30.12
C PRO A 127 -14.10 -18.60 30.52
N THR A 128 -14.59 -18.04 31.63
CA THR A 128 -15.98 -18.17 32.06
C THR A 128 -16.80 -17.10 31.34
N ILE A 129 -17.83 -17.52 30.61
CA ILE A 129 -18.81 -16.63 29.98
C ILE A 129 -19.59 -15.94 31.11
N SER A 130 -19.37 -14.63 31.28
CA SER A 130 -20.17 -13.74 32.10
C SER A 130 -20.83 -12.73 31.17
N SER A 131 -22.15 -12.87 30.99
CA SER A 131 -22.99 -11.81 30.41
C SER A 131 -23.00 -10.60 31.35
N GLY A 132 -22.40 -9.49 30.91
CA GLY A 132 -22.55 -8.21 31.61
C GLY A 132 -21.35 -7.27 31.51
N ASN A 133 -21.15 -6.68 30.34
CA ASN A 133 -21.01 -5.23 30.11
C ASN A 133 -20.34 -5.03 28.75
N SER A 134 -21.11 -4.44 27.82
CA SER A 134 -20.59 -3.79 26.63
C SER A 134 -19.64 -2.69 27.12
N GLU A 135 -18.34 -2.98 27.18
CA GLU A 135 -17.33 -1.92 27.22
C GLU A 135 -17.58 -1.05 26.00
N ASN A 136 -17.77 0.26 26.21
CA ASN A 136 -17.98 1.23 25.14
C ASN A 136 -16.77 1.18 24.20
N SER A 137 -16.84 0.39 23.14
CA SER A 137 -15.98 0.58 21.97
C SER A 137 -16.24 2.00 21.49
N LYS A 138 -15.23 2.85 21.51
CA LYS A 138 -15.37 4.19 20.96
C LYS A 138 -15.60 4.03 19.46
N ASP A 139 -16.77 4.46 19.00
CA ASP A 139 -17.05 4.59 17.58
C ASP A 139 -16.37 5.87 17.07
N VAL A 140 -15.42 5.71 16.16
CA VAL A 140 -14.72 6.82 15.50
C VAL A 140 -15.22 6.91 14.07
N HIS A 141 -15.59 8.12 13.66
CA HIS A 141 -16.04 8.40 12.30
C HIS A 141 -15.07 9.36 11.62
N ALA A 142 -14.52 8.97 10.47
CA ALA A 142 -13.54 9.76 9.74
C ALA A 142 -14.08 10.20 8.38
N LEU A 143 -13.90 11.49 8.08
CA LEU A 143 -14.19 12.08 6.78
C LEU A 143 -12.89 12.14 5.97
N ILE A 144 -12.88 11.51 4.80
CA ILE A 144 -11.68 11.38 3.97
C ILE A 144 -11.92 12.06 2.63
N HIS A 145 -11.04 12.98 2.24
CA HIS A 145 -11.03 13.53 0.89
C HIS A 145 -10.20 12.62 -0.01
N ARG A 146 -10.74 12.25 -1.18
CA ARG A 146 -9.99 11.43 -2.15
C ARG A 146 -8.64 12.09 -2.49
N VAL A 147 -8.63 13.38 -2.79
CA VAL A 147 -7.40 14.11 -3.17
C VAL A 147 -6.37 14.25 -2.04
N LYS A 148 -6.73 13.96 -0.78
CA LYS A 148 -5.85 14.07 0.41
C LYS A 148 -5.90 12.82 1.28
N VAL A 149 -6.07 11.65 0.66
CA VAL A 149 -6.29 10.40 1.40
C VAL A 149 -5.13 10.07 2.33
N VAL A 150 -3.90 10.42 1.96
CA VAL A 150 -2.72 10.19 2.79
C VAL A 150 -2.77 11.08 4.03
N GLU A 151 -2.97 12.38 3.86
CA GLU A 151 -3.00 13.36 4.95
C GLU A 151 -4.18 13.12 5.91
N ASP A 152 -5.38 12.92 5.36
CA ASP A 152 -6.59 12.74 6.15
C ASP A 152 -6.53 11.44 6.96
N LEU A 153 -6.08 10.34 6.34
CA LEU A 153 -5.96 9.06 7.06
C LEU A 153 -4.84 9.10 8.10
N LEU A 154 -3.69 9.73 7.79
CA LEU A 154 -2.64 9.93 8.79
C LEU A 154 -3.16 10.70 10.00
N ALA A 155 -3.87 11.81 9.79
CA ALA A 155 -4.41 12.63 10.88
C ALA A 155 -5.32 11.83 11.81
N VAL A 156 -6.17 10.95 11.27
CA VAL A 156 -7.02 10.04 12.06
C VAL A 156 -6.17 9.08 12.90
N PHE A 157 -5.09 8.56 12.33
CA PHE A 157 -4.23 7.55 12.94
C PHE A 157 -3.11 8.12 13.82
N MET A 158 -3.01 9.44 13.96
CA MET A 158 -2.17 10.07 14.99
C MET A 158 -2.66 9.73 16.40
N ASP A 159 -3.96 9.49 16.59
CA ASP A 159 -4.50 9.01 17.87
C ASP A 159 -4.24 7.51 18.03
N SER A 160 -3.32 7.15 18.93
CA SER A 160 -3.01 5.76 19.28
C SER A 160 -4.22 4.92 19.73
N SER A 161 -5.28 5.54 20.26
CA SER A 161 -6.48 4.83 20.74
C SER A 161 -7.36 4.29 19.59
N ILE A 162 -7.10 4.72 18.35
CA ILE A 162 -7.81 4.25 17.16
C ILE A 162 -7.72 2.73 16.98
N ILE A 163 -6.63 2.11 17.46
CA ILE A 163 -6.39 0.67 17.30
C ILE A 163 -7.45 -0.19 18.02
N GLN A 164 -8.02 0.34 19.11
CA GLN A 164 -9.06 -0.32 19.91
C GLN A 164 -10.47 0.17 19.57
N SER A 165 -10.59 1.14 18.67
CA SER A 165 -11.84 1.78 18.32
C SER A 165 -12.52 1.08 17.14
N THR A 166 -13.84 1.25 17.02
CA THR A 166 -14.56 0.88 15.80
C THR A 166 -14.49 2.06 14.84
N LEU A 167 -13.73 1.91 13.75
CA LEU A 167 -13.54 2.97 12.77
C LEU A 167 -14.54 2.81 11.62
N LYS A 168 -15.25 3.89 11.31
CA LYS A 168 -16.07 4.05 10.11
C LYS A 168 -15.55 5.20 9.28
N MET A 169 -15.48 5.02 7.97
CA MET A 169 -14.91 6.02 7.07
C MET A 169 -15.87 6.34 5.94
N GLU A 170 -16.00 7.62 5.62
CA GLU A 170 -16.73 8.06 4.43
C GLU A 170 -15.88 9.00 3.57
N PHE A 171 -16.11 8.97 2.26
CA PHE A 171 -15.56 9.98 1.37
C PHE A 171 -16.41 11.24 1.43
N VAL A 172 -15.76 12.40 1.57
CA VAL A 172 -16.43 13.69 1.57
C VAL A 172 -17.23 13.87 0.28
N ASN A 173 -18.48 14.31 0.39
CA ASN A 173 -19.45 14.50 -0.69
C ASN A 173 -19.89 13.21 -1.41
N GLU A 174 -19.67 12.03 -0.82
CA GLU A 174 -20.17 10.76 -1.35
C GLU A 174 -21.17 10.13 -0.37
N SER A 175 -22.43 10.01 -0.77
CA SER A 175 -23.43 9.30 0.02
C SER A 175 -23.21 7.79 -0.10
N ALA A 176 -22.44 7.22 0.82
CA ALA A 176 -22.25 5.78 0.95
C ALA A 176 -22.28 5.38 2.42
N VAL A 177 -22.94 4.27 2.74
CA VAL A 177 -22.85 3.66 4.07
C VAL A 177 -21.59 2.79 4.09
N ASP A 178 -20.68 3.07 5.02
CA ASP A 178 -19.50 2.22 5.20
C ASP A 178 -19.88 0.86 5.80
N ASP A 179 -20.05 -0.11 4.92
CA ASP A 179 -20.18 -1.53 5.22
C ASP A 179 -18.99 -2.27 4.61
N ALA A 180 -17.79 -1.94 5.09
CA ALA A 180 -16.48 -2.45 4.67
C ALA A 180 -15.99 -2.02 3.27
N GLY A 181 -16.88 -1.86 2.28
CA GLY A 181 -16.51 -1.52 0.91
C GLY A 181 -15.84 -0.14 0.78
N VAL A 182 -16.36 0.86 1.50
CA VAL A 182 -15.78 2.22 1.51
C VAL A 182 -14.45 2.21 2.24
N SER A 183 -14.40 1.59 3.42
CA SER A 183 -13.13 1.51 4.16
C SER A 183 -12.02 0.78 3.41
N ARG A 184 -12.32 -0.32 2.70
CA ARG A 184 -11.34 -0.99 1.81
C ARG A 184 -10.79 -0.06 0.75
N GLU A 185 -11.65 0.76 0.14
CA GLU A 185 -11.27 1.73 -0.88
C GLU A 185 -10.39 2.84 -0.31
N VAL A 186 -10.66 3.32 0.91
CA VAL A 186 -9.80 4.28 1.62
C VAL A 186 -8.41 3.70 1.87
N TYR A 187 -8.32 2.51 2.47
CA TYR A 187 -7.01 1.88 2.72
C TYR A 187 -6.26 1.60 1.43
N THR A 188 -6.95 1.12 0.39
CA THR A 188 -6.34 0.85 -0.92
C THR A 188 -5.77 2.11 -1.53
N ALA A 189 -6.53 3.21 -1.51
CA ALA A 189 -6.07 4.46 -2.06
C ALA A 189 -4.93 5.09 -1.25
N PHE A 190 -4.97 4.98 0.09
CA PHE A 190 -3.87 5.37 0.96
C PHE A 190 -2.59 4.64 0.54
N TRP A 191 -2.63 3.31 0.45
CA TRP A 191 -1.44 2.52 0.13
C TRP A 191 -0.95 2.78 -1.29
N ASP A 192 -1.84 2.92 -2.27
CA ASP A 192 -1.45 3.27 -3.64
C ASP A 192 -0.66 4.60 -3.66
N GLN A 193 -1.13 5.65 -2.98
CA GLN A 193 -0.42 6.95 -2.95
C GLN A 193 0.83 6.96 -2.07
N PHE A 194 0.80 6.26 -0.93
CA PHE A 194 1.92 6.20 -0.01
C PHE A 194 3.09 5.40 -0.61
N LEU A 195 2.81 4.28 -1.28
CA LEU A 195 3.83 3.41 -1.86
C LEU A 195 4.56 4.02 -3.06
N GLU A 196 3.98 5.03 -3.74
CA GLU A 196 4.70 5.78 -4.78
C GLU A 196 5.77 6.74 -4.20
N GLN A 197 5.76 6.97 -2.88
CA GLN A 197 6.77 7.76 -2.17
C GLN A 197 7.84 6.86 -1.50
N CYS A 198 7.70 5.55 -1.63
CA CYS A 198 8.65 4.55 -1.15
C CYS A 198 9.66 4.17 -2.25
N GLU A 199 10.79 3.61 -1.85
CA GLU A 199 11.82 3.13 -2.79
C GLU A 199 11.51 1.70 -3.25
N GLY A 200 11.96 1.35 -4.45
CA GLY A 200 11.86 0.01 -5.02
C GLY A 200 10.76 -0.16 -6.07
N GLU A 201 10.56 -1.40 -6.50
CA GLU A 201 9.71 -1.76 -7.65
C GLU A 201 8.51 -2.63 -7.24
N ASP A 202 8.48 -3.91 -7.60
CA ASP A 202 7.35 -4.79 -7.27
C ASP A 202 7.10 -4.84 -5.75
N GLU A 203 8.17 -4.83 -4.95
CA GLU A 203 8.14 -4.52 -3.52
C GLU A 203 8.73 -3.14 -3.25
N ARG A 204 8.11 -2.44 -2.30
CA ARG A 204 8.43 -1.08 -1.87
C ARG A 204 8.90 -1.09 -0.42
N VAL A 205 9.89 -0.25 -0.11
CA VAL A 205 10.42 -0.04 1.24
C VAL A 205 10.28 1.45 1.60
N PRO A 206 9.69 1.79 2.76
CA PRO A 206 9.62 3.17 3.20
C PRO A 206 11.02 3.78 3.36
N ARG A 207 11.19 5.02 2.88
CA ARG A 207 12.41 5.81 3.04
C ARG A 207 12.20 6.92 4.05
N LEU A 208 13.29 7.36 4.68
CA LEU A 208 13.24 8.51 5.59
C LEU A 208 12.78 9.76 4.85
N ARG A 209 11.98 10.57 5.53
CA ARG A 209 11.45 11.83 5.02
C ARG A 209 11.62 12.92 6.08
N PRO A 210 11.93 14.16 5.68
CA PRO A 210 12.10 15.25 6.63
C PRO A 210 10.79 15.72 7.28
N ASP A 211 9.64 15.43 6.65
CA ASP A 211 8.31 15.80 7.12
C ASP A 211 7.69 14.75 8.05
N PHE A 212 8.33 13.58 8.23
CA PHE A 212 7.85 12.52 9.11
C PHE A 212 8.77 12.34 10.30
N SER A 213 8.18 12.40 11.49
CA SER A 213 8.80 12.03 12.75
C SER A 213 8.29 10.66 13.22
N GLU A 214 8.66 10.28 14.44
CA GLU A 214 8.26 9.04 15.10
C GLU A 214 6.73 8.84 15.08
N VAL A 215 5.96 9.90 15.36
CA VAL A 215 4.51 9.80 15.49
C VAL A 215 3.81 9.55 14.15
N GLU A 216 4.30 10.13 13.05
CA GLU A 216 3.78 9.87 11.71
C GLU A 216 4.11 8.44 11.26
N TRP A 217 5.34 7.96 11.48
CA TRP A 217 5.71 6.59 11.14
C TRP A 217 4.94 5.56 11.96
N GLU A 218 4.72 5.81 13.25
CA GLU A 218 3.83 4.98 14.06
C GLU A 218 2.39 5.00 13.53
N ALA A 219 1.89 6.14 13.06
CA ALA A 219 0.56 6.24 12.48
C ALA A 219 0.42 5.37 11.23
N VAL A 220 1.42 5.35 10.34
CA VAL A 220 1.45 4.43 9.19
C VAL A 220 1.45 2.98 9.64
N GLY A 221 2.23 2.64 10.66
CA GLY A 221 2.19 1.31 11.28
C GLY A 221 0.79 0.96 11.78
N ARG A 222 0.08 1.90 12.42
CA ARG A 222 -1.28 1.69 12.92
C ARG A 222 -2.27 1.49 11.77
N ILE A 223 -2.14 2.24 10.68
CA ILE A 223 -2.94 2.06 9.45
C ILE A 223 -2.75 0.64 8.90
N TRP A 224 -1.51 0.14 8.85
CA TRP A 224 -1.22 -1.23 8.40
C TRP A 224 -1.93 -2.27 9.27
N VAL A 225 -1.79 -2.16 10.59
CA VAL A 225 -2.38 -3.13 11.52
C VAL A 225 -3.90 -3.06 11.49
N LYS A 226 -4.48 -1.86 11.50
CA LYS A 226 -5.94 -1.68 11.53
C LYS A 226 -6.62 -2.18 10.27
N GLY A 227 -6.03 -1.92 9.10
CA GLY A 227 -6.50 -2.47 7.83
C GLY A 227 -6.50 -4.01 7.82
N LEU A 228 -5.46 -4.63 8.39
CA LEU A 228 -5.39 -6.09 8.52
C LEU A 228 -6.44 -6.64 9.51
N LEU A 229 -6.57 -6.04 10.69
CA LEU A 229 -7.46 -6.54 11.74
C LEU A 229 -8.93 -6.42 11.36
N ASP A 230 -9.34 -5.27 10.83
CA ASP A 230 -10.75 -4.97 10.58
C ASP A 230 -11.25 -5.56 9.26
N LEU A 231 -10.42 -5.53 8.21
CA LEU A 231 -10.87 -5.75 6.83
C LEU A 231 -10.01 -6.74 6.04
N ASP A 232 -9.00 -7.34 6.69
CA ASP A 232 -8.02 -8.21 6.05
C ASP A 232 -7.28 -7.54 4.85
N VAL A 233 -7.21 -6.21 4.84
CA VAL A 233 -6.47 -5.44 3.83
C VAL A 233 -4.99 -5.44 4.23
N LEU A 234 -4.16 -6.01 3.36
CA LEU A 234 -2.72 -6.13 3.54
C LEU A 234 -2.00 -5.48 2.35
N PRO A 235 -1.17 -4.44 2.52
CA PRO A 235 -0.43 -3.84 1.42
C PRO A 235 0.70 -4.76 0.95
N VAL A 236 0.38 -5.71 0.08
CA VAL A 236 1.32 -6.76 -0.38
C VAL A 236 2.52 -6.24 -1.17
N ARG A 237 2.48 -4.99 -1.64
CA ARG A 237 3.62 -4.29 -2.25
C ARG A 237 4.60 -3.77 -1.21
N LEU A 238 4.21 -3.61 0.06
CA LEU A 238 5.16 -3.25 1.10
C LEU A 238 6.02 -4.46 1.42
N SER A 239 7.35 -4.29 1.43
CA SER A 239 8.27 -5.43 1.43
C SER A 239 8.01 -6.41 2.57
N SER A 240 7.95 -7.71 2.25
CA SER A 240 7.67 -8.74 3.25
C SER A 240 8.79 -8.86 4.27
N ALA A 241 10.06 -8.76 3.84
CA ALA A 241 11.22 -8.71 4.72
C ALA A 241 11.17 -7.50 5.68
N PHE A 242 10.76 -6.32 5.17
CA PHE A 242 10.57 -5.13 6.01
C PHE A 242 9.50 -5.36 7.08
N ILE A 243 8.35 -5.97 6.75
CA ILE A 243 7.31 -6.26 7.74
C ILE A 243 7.71 -7.37 8.72
N VAL A 244 8.41 -8.42 8.26
CA VAL A 244 8.99 -9.42 9.18
C VAL A 244 9.88 -8.72 10.20
N ALA A 245 10.74 -7.80 9.76
CA ALA A 245 11.58 -7.03 10.67
C ALA A 245 10.78 -6.15 11.63
N CYS A 246 9.68 -5.54 11.17
CA CYS A 246 8.80 -4.76 12.04
C CYS A 246 8.13 -5.61 13.13
N ILE A 247 7.76 -6.86 12.84
CA ILE A 247 7.05 -7.73 13.79
C ILE A 247 8.03 -8.48 14.73
N HIS A 248 9.11 -9.01 14.17
CA HIS A 248 9.99 -9.98 14.85
C HIS A 248 11.42 -9.47 15.08
N GLY A 249 11.78 -8.31 14.54
CA GLY A 249 13.12 -7.72 14.60
C GLY A 249 13.95 -8.00 13.37
N ILE A 250 14.96 -7.15 13.11
CA ILE A 250 15.83 -7.25 11.92
C ILE A 250 16.57 -8.59 11.87
N ASP A 251 17.07 -9.05 13.02
CA ASP A 251 17.87 -10.28 13.12
C ASP A 251 17.05 -11.56 12.87
N SER A 252 15.72 -11.48 12.82
CA SER A 252 14.87 -12.64 12.52
C SER A 252 14.63 -12.84 11.03
N VAL A 253 14.97 -11.86 10.18
CA VAL A 253 14.76 -11.95 8.73
C VAL A 253 15.77 -12.95 8.16
N SER A 254 15.29 -14.04 7.55
CA SER A 254 16.15 -15.02 6.91
C SER A 254 16.70 -14.50 5.58
N ASP A 255 17.89 -14.99 5.19
CA ASP A 255 18.52 -14.65 3.91
C ASP A 255 17.60 -14.90 2.71
N ASP A 256 16.83 -16.00 2.73
CA ASP A 256 15.90 -16.33 1.64
C ASP A 256 14.79 -15.27 1.49
N VAL A 257 14.22 -14.81 2.61
CA VAL A 257 13.18 -13.78 2.62
C VAL A 257 13.76 -12.44 2.20
N LEU A 258 14.93 -12.08 2.76
CA LEU A 258 15.64 -10.86 2.39
C LEU A 258 15.96 -10.81 0.89
N MET A 259 16.52 -11.90 0.35
CA MET A 259 16.91 -11.98 -1.05
C MET A 259 15.70 -12.02 -1.99
N SER A 260 14.59 -12.67 -1.59
CA SER A 260 13.33 -12.63 -2.34
C SER A 260 12.79 -11.20 -2.40
N SER A 261 12.71 -10.52 -1.26
CA SER A 261 12.27 -9.13 -1.20
C SER A 261 13.21 -8.19 -1.97
N PHE A 262 14.52 -8.41 -1.92
CA PHE A 262 15.48 -7.61 -2.70
C PHE A 262 15.30 -7.77 -4.20
N GLN A 263 15.06 -8.99 -4.68
CA GLN A 263 14.75 -9.19 -6.10
C GLN A 263 13.50 -8.38 -6.50
N ASN A 264 12.44 -8.39 -5.69
CA ASN A 264 11.23 -7.62 -5.96
C ASN A 264 11.41 -6.10 -5.80
N TYR A 265 12.36 -5.66 -4.98
CA TYR A 265 12.73 -4.25 -4.81
C TYR A 265 13.44 -3.69 -6.05
N LEU A 266 14.24 -4.50 -6.74
CA LEU A 266 15.00 -4.08 -7.91
C LEU A 266 14.13 -3.92 -9.17
N SER A 267 14.56 -3.03 -10.06
CA SER A 267 14.02 -2.94 -11.43
C SER A 267 14.24 -4.23 -12.21
N SER A 268 13.46 -4.42 -13.28
CA SER A 268 13.57 -5.63 -14.10
C SER A 268 14.99 -5.86 -14.64
N THR A 269 15.67 -4.76 -14.98
CA THR A 269 17.04 -4.76 -15.52
C THR A 269 18.04 -5.14 -14.43
N GLU A 270 18.02 -4.44 -13.29
CA GLU A 270 18.91 -4.72 -12.16
C GLU A 270 18.70 -6.13 -11.59
N ARG A 271 17.45 -6.58 -11.50
CA ARG A 271 17.09 -7.94 -11.07
C ARG A 271 17.67 -9.00 -11.99
N SER A 272 17.63 -8.77 -13.30
CA SER A 272 18.25 -9.65 -14.30
C SER A 272 19.78 -9.69 -14.12
N ALA A 273 20.42 -8.53 -13.99
CA ALA A 273 21.86 -8.41 -13.79
C ALA A 273 22.31 -9.13 -12.49
N VAL A 274 21.60 -8.92 -11.38
CA VAL A 274 21.83 -9.63 -10.11
C VAL A 274 21.67 -11.14 -10.27
N ALA A 275 20.62 -11.62 -10.94
CA ALA A 275 20.42 -13.04 -11.16
C ALA A 275 21.56 -13.68 -11.96
N LYS A 276 22.05 -12.99 -13.01
CA LYS A 276 23.20 -13.43 -13.82
C LYS A 276 24.53 -13.34 -13.06
N ALA A 277 24.72 -12.31 -12.23
CA ALA A 277 25.88 -12.16 -11.36
C ALA A 277 26.02 -13.35 -10.41
N ARG A 278 24.93 -13.75 -9.76
CA ARG A 278 24.88 -14.91 -8.86
C ARG A 278 25.14 -16.23 -9.59
N GLN A 279 24.74 -16.33 -10.86
CA GLN A 279 25.01 -17.49 -11.72
C GLN A 279 26.41 -17.49 -12.35
N GLY A 280 27.15 -16.37 -12.26
CA GLY A 280 28.47 -16.20 -12.88
C GLY A 280 28.45 -16.01 -14.39
N THR A 281 27.30 -15.62 -14.96
CA THR A 281 27.02 -15.51 -16.40
C THR A 281 26.79 -14.06 -16.84
N LEU A 282 27.53 -13.10 -16.29
CA LEU A 282 27.45 -11.69 -16.68
C LEU A 282 27.99 -11.48 -18.09
N GLU A 283 27.26 -10.69 -18.89
CA GLU A 283 27.70 -10.12 -20.16
C GLU A 283 28.04 -8.63 -19.96
N GLU A 284 28.70 -8.00 -20.94
CA GLU A 284 29.17 -6.60 -20.84
C GLU A 284 28.04 -5.63 -20.48
N CYS A 285 26.87 -5.76 -21.10
CA CYS A 285 25.70 -4.94 -20.77
C CYS A 285 25.20 -5.18 -19.33
N ASP A 286 25.27 -6.42 -18.83
CA ASP A 286 24.84 -6.72 -17.45
C ASP A 286 25.81 -6.17 -16.41
N GLU A 287 27.10 -6.00 -16.76
CA GLU A 287 28.09 -5.40 -15.88
C GLU A 287 27.83 -3.90 -15.67
N GLU A 288 27.39 -3.18 -16.70
CA GLU A 288 26.97 -1.78 -16.58
C GLU A 288 25.77 -1.65 -15.64
N ASP A 289 24.70 -2.42 -15.88
CA ASP A 289 23.49 -2.42 -15.02
C ASP A 289 23.81 -2.77 -13.56
N LEU A 290 24.72 -3.73 -13.35
CA LEU A 290 25.16 -4.12 -12.02
C LEU A 290 26.01 -3.03 -11.37
N LEU A 291 26.92 -2.38 -12.11
CA LEU A 291 27.73 -1.29 -11.59
C LEU A 291 26.88 -0.08 -11.20
N ASP A 292 25.85 0.24 -11.99
CA ASP A 292 24.89 1.29 -11.69
C ASP A 292 24.12 1.00 -10.39
N LEU A 293 23.65 -0.25 -10.22
CA LEU A 293 23.03 -0.70 -8.98
C LEU A 293 24.01 -0.57 -7.79
N PHE A 294 25.24 -1.06 -7.93
CA PHE A 294 26.24 -0.96 -6.87
C PHE A 294 26.51 0.50 -6.51
N THR A 295 26.64 1.37 -7.51
CA THR A 295 26.89 2.81 -7.34
C THR A 295 25.74 3.47 -6.59
N ARG A 296 24.49 3.18 -6.99
CA ARG A 296 23.28 3.66 -6.32
C ARG A 296 23.21 3.22 -4.86
N MET A 297 23.74 2.04 -4.55
CA MET A 297 23.79 1.49 -3.19
C MET A 297 25.03 1.94 -2.38
N GLY A 298 25.91 2.74 -2.98
CA GLY A 298 27.08 3.35 -2.33
C GLY A 298 28.43 2.64 -2.58
N SER A 299 28.52 1.76 -3.57
CA SER A 299 29.76 1.08 -3.98
C SER A 299 30.11 1.39 -5.43
N HIS A 300 31.29 1.95 -5.68
CA HIS A 300 31.71 2.35 -7.03
C HIS A 300 32.49 1.28 -7.80
N CYS A 301 32.39 0.01 -7.38
CA CYS A 301 33.06 -1.10 -8.05
C CYS A 301 32.21 -2.38 -7.99
N ILE A 302 32.38 -3.21 -9.02
CA ILE A 302 31.83 -4.57 -9.06
C ILE A 302 32.77 -5.48 -8.23
N PRO A 303 32.22 -6.22 -7.26
CA PRO A 303 33.02 -7.12 -6.43
C PRO A 303 33.52 -8.33 -7.25
N PRO A 304 34.65 -8.92 -6.87
CA PRO A 304 35.11 -10.19 -7.45
C PRO A 304 34.06 -11.30 -7.35
N LYS A 305 34.07 -12.24 -8.31
CA LYS A 305 33.08 -13.34 -8.40
C LYS A 305 32.92 -14.15 -7.11
N ASN A 306 34.01 -14.40 -6.38
CA ASN A 306 33.98 -15.18 -5.13
C ASN A 306 33.36 -14.42 -3.94
N THR A 307 33.22 -13.09 -4.04
CA THR A 307 32.62 -12.23 -3.01
C THR A 307 31.29 -11.61 -3.45
N MET A 308 30.87 -11.86 -4.69
CA MET A 308 29.67 -11.29 -5.31
C MET A 308 28.40 -11.53 -4.49
N GLU A 309 28.16 -12.78 -4.07
CA GLU A 309 26.97 -13.15 -3.29
C GLU A 309 26.90 -12.36 -1.98
N VAL A 310 28.00 -12.31 -1.24
CA VAL A 310 28.08 -11.59 0.05
C VAL A 310 27.86 -10.09 -0.13
N ALA A 311 28.40 -9.51 -1.21
CA ALA A 311 28.20 -8.11 -1.52
C ALA A 311 26.73 -7.80 -1.85
N ILE A 312 26.09 -8.64 -2.67
CA ILE A 312 24.66 -8.52 -2.99
C ILE A 312 23.81 -8.67 -1.73
N GLN A 313 24.09 -9.65 -0.87
CA GLN A 313 23.40 -9.83 0.40
C GLN A 313 23.57 -8.60 1.32
N THR A 314 24.77 -8.02 1.36
CA THR A 314 25.05 -6.80 2.13
C THR A 314 24.23 -5.62 1.60
N MET A 315 24.10 -5.48 0.28
CA MET A 315 23.26 -4.46 -0.35
C MET A 315 21.78 -4.67 -0.03
N ALA A 316 21.29 -5.91 -0.13
CA ALA A 316 19.92 -6.25 0.23
C ALA A 316 19.62 -5.87 1.69
N HIS A 317 20.50 -6.27 2.61
CA HIS A 317 20.38 -5.95 4.02
C HIS A 317 20.40 -4.43 4.26
N LYS A 318 21.28 -3.69 3.56
CA LYS A 318 21.37 -2.23 3.66
C LYS A 318 20.07 -1.55 3.24
N ALA A 319 19.58 -1.80 2.02
CA ALA A 319 18.39 -1.13 1.47
C ALA A 319 17.10 -1.50 2.22
N ILE A 320 16.94 -2.77 2.57
CA ILE A 320 15.64 -3.26 3.08
C ILE A 320 15.53 -3.14 4.60
N LEU A 321 16.67 -3.22 5.32
CA LEU A 321 16.66 -3.34 6.79
C LEU A 321 17.45 -2.22 7.49
N GLN A 322 18.66 -1.88 7.04
CA GLN A 322 19.49 -0.88 7.74
C GLN A 322 19.01 0.56 7.49
N GLU A 323 18.84 0.95 6.23
CA GLU A 323 18.38 2.30 5.88
C GLU A 323 17.00 2.64 6.46
N PRO A 324 15.99 1.75 6.41
CA PRO A 324 14.68 2.01 7.02
C PRO A 324 14.62 1.66 8.50
N LYS A 325 15.74 1.38 9.19
CA LYS A 325 15.72 0.90 10.59
C LYS A 325 14.91 1.78 11.54
N TYR A 326 15.03 3.10 11.43
CA TYR A 326 14.25 4.02 12.27
C TYR A 326 12.74 3.84 12.06
N ILE A 327 12.32 3.62 10.81
CA ILE A 327 10.92 3.40 10.45
C ILE A 327 10.45 2.03 10.96
N ILE A 328 11.29 1.00 10.84
CA ILE A 328 11.05 -0.34 11.41
C ILE A 328 10.75 -0.21 12.91
N ASP A 329 11.63 0.48 13.64
CA ASP A 329 11.50 0.66 15.09
C ASP A 329 10.19 1.41 15.46
N CYS A 330 9.75 2.38 14.64
CA CYS A 330 8.46 3.07 14.81
C CYS A 330 7.27 2.14 14.53
N PHE A 331 7.29 1.39 13.43
CA PHE A 331 6.23 0.43 13.09
C PHE A 331 6.10 -0.66 14.15
N SER A 332 7.21 -1.18 14.66
CA SER A 332 7.25 -2.27 15.64
C SER A 332 6.37 -2.03 16.87
N LYS A 333 6.23 -0.77 17.30
CA LYS A 333 5.45 -0.41 18.48
C LYS A 333 3.96 -0.78 18.40
N THR A 334 3.40 -0.82 17.19
CA THR A 334 2.00 -1.22 16.98
C THR A 334 1.86 -2.60 16.36
N MET A 335 2.93 -3.17 15.78
CA MET A 335 2.91 -4.49 15.16
C MET A 335 2.58 -5.63 16.12
N ILE A 336 2.71 -5.43 17.43
CA ILE A 336 2.30 -6.42 18.44
C ILE A 336 0.84 -6.85 18.29
N PHE A 337 -0.06 -5.95 17.84
CA PHE A 337 -1.46 -6.28 17.61
C PHE A 337 -1.67 -7.15 16.36
N ALA A 338 -0.74 -7.13 15.40
CA ALA A 338 -0.79 -7.98 14.20
C ALA A 338 -0.62 -9.46 14.53
N LEU A 339 0.06 -9.79 15.65
CA LEU A 339 0.27 -11.17 16.11
C LEU A 339 -1.04 -11.95 16.32
N LEU A 340 -2.18 -11.25 16.47
CA LEU A 340 -3.51 -11.86 16.52
C LEU A 340 -3.90 -12.57 15.21
N LYS A 341 -3.39 -12.10 14.07
CA LYS A 341 -3.66 -12.64 12.72
C LYS A 341 -2.45 -13.36 12.13
N VAL A 342 -1.24 -12.95 12.51
CA VAL A 342 0.05 -13.46 12.00
C VAL A 342 1.02 -13.73 13.16
N PRO A 343 0.85 -14.85 13.89
CA PRO A 343 1.64 -15.12 15.10
C PRO A 343 3.13 -15.39 14.84
N ASP A 344 3.48 -15.78 13.60
CA ASP A 344 4.84 -16.15 13.20
C ASP A 344 5.14 -15.74 11.75
N GLN A 345 6.42 -15.79 11.38
CA GLN A 345 6.91 -15.40 10.06
C GLN A 345 6.29 -16.23 8.91
N ASP A 346 6.14 -17.54 9.07
CA ASP A 346 5.56 -18.40 8.02
C ASP A 346 4.09 -18.04 7.76
N SER A 347 3.35 -17.75 8.82
CA SER A 347 1.95 -17.30 8.74
C SER A 347 1.83 -15.95 8.02
N LEU A 348 2.77 -15.03 8.24
CA LEU A 348 2.83 -13.74 7.55
C LEU A 348 3.14 -13.91 6.06
N LEU A 349 4.18 -14.67 5.71
CA LEU A 349 4.56 -14.90 4.32
C LEU A 349 3.44 -15.62 3.54
N SER A 350 2.82 -16.61 4.17
CA SER A 350 1.63 -17.29 3.63
C SER A 350 0.45 -16.34 3.43
N LEU A 351 0.28 -15.36 4.32
CA LEU A 351 -0.74 -14.33 4.19
C LEU A 351 -0.42 -13.39 3.01
N TYR A 352 0.81 -12.91 2.87
CA TYR A 352 1.27 -12.11 1.73
C TYR A 352 0.95 -12.81 0.40
N ASP A 353 1.33 -14.07 0.29
CA ASP A 353 1.03 -14.89 -0.88
C ASP A 353 -0.47 -14.99 -1.11
N ARG A 354 -1.26 -15.31 -0.08
CA ARG A 354 -2.72 -15.47 -0.20
C ARG A 354 -3.39 -14.18 -0.66
N ARG A 355 -2.97 -13.03 -0.16
CA ARG A 355 -3.55 -11.71 -0.46
C ARG A 355 -3.11 -11.14 -1.81
N ARG A 356 -2.00 -11.63 -2.38
CA ARG A 356 -1.47 -11.17 -3.67
C ARG A 356 -2.45 -11.45 -4.82
N PRO A 357 -2.86 -10.43 -5.59
CA PRO A 357 -3.92 -10.50 -6.60
C PRO A 357 -3.42 -11.05 -7.94
N LEU A 358 -2.88 -12.28 -7.94
CA LEU A 358 -2.46 -12.94 -9.18
C LEU A 358 -3.67 -13.20 -10.08
N VAL A 359 -3.50 -13.00 -11.39
CA VAL A 359 -4.54 -13.24 -12.43
C VAL A 359 -5.33 -14.54 -12.21
N LYS A 360 -4.62 -15.63 -11.92
CA LYS A 360 -5.23 -16.94 -11.66
C LYS A 360 -6.10 -16.94 -10.40
N LYS A 361 -5.62 -16.32 -9.31
CA LYS A 361 -6.35 -16.23 -8.03
C LYS A 361 -7.60 -15.36 -8.20
N VAL A 362 -7.47 -14.20 -8.84
CA VAL A 362 -8.61 -13.31 -9.12
C VAL A 362 -9.67 -14.01 -9.96
N ALA A 363 -9.27 -14.75 -11.00
CA ALA A 363 -10.21 -15.53 -11.81
C ALA A 363 -10.93 -16.65 -11.03
N GLN A 364 -10.29 -17.20 -9.99
CA GLN A 364 -10.87 -18.23 -9.12
C GLN A 364 -11.88 -17.69 -8.11
N LEU A 365 -11.87 -16.38 -7.84
CA LEU A 365 -12.86 -15.74 -6.96
C LEU A 365 -14.25 -15.66 -7.60
N LEU A 366 -14.35 -15.70 -8.93
CA LEU A 366 -15.61 -15.52 -9.66
C LEU A 366 -16.56 -16.68 -9.43
N GLN A 367 -17.71 -16.40 -8.81
CA GLN A 367 -18.78 -17.36 -8.56
C GLN A 367 -20.13 -16.75 -8.93
N THR A 368 -21.03 -17.50 -9.55
CA THR A 368 -22.38 -16.98 -9.83
C THR A 368 -23.24 -17.00 -8.58
N THR A 369 -24.11 -16.00 -8.39
CA THR A 369 -25.02 -15.94 -7.22
C THR A 369 -26.11 -17.01 -7.27
N GLN A 370 -26.47 -17.46 -8.47
CA GLN A 370 -27.47 -18.48 -8.76
C GLN A 370 -26.92 -19.47 -9.78
N GLU A 371 -27.60 -20.62 -9.93
CA GLU A 371 -27.36 -21.50 -11.08
C GLU A 371 -27.63 -20.72 -12.36
N ILE A 372 -26.72 -20.83 -13.33
CA ILE A 372 -26.84 -20.17 -14.62
C ILE A 372 -28.09 -20.72 -15.33
N GLN A 373 -29.03 -19.83 -15.65
CA GLN A 373 -30.35 -20.22 -16.12
C GLN A 373 -30.46 -20.17 -17.65
N SER A 374 -29.57 -19.42 -18.32
CA SER A 374 -29.60 -19.29 -19.78
C SER A 374 -28.24 -19.48 -20.47
N GLN A 375 -28.28 -19.88 -21.74
CA GLN A 375 -27.08 -19.95 -22.60
C GLN A 375 -26.38 -18.59 -22.75
N LYS A 376 -27.14 -17.48 -22.71
CA LYS A 376 -26.58 -16.13 -22.78
C LYS A 376 -25.78 -15.77 -21.54
N GLU A 377 -26.32 -16.07 -20.36
CA GLU A 377 -25.62 -15.90 -19.09
C GLU A 377 -24.33 -16.72 -19.05
N GLN A 378 -24.40 -18.01 -19.47
CA GLN A 378 -23.21 -18.86 -19.54
C GLN A 378 -22.14 -18.29 -20.48
N MET A 379 -22.55 -17.80 -21.65
CA MET A 379 -21.65 -17.19 -22.64
C MET A 379 -20.97 -15.95 -22.07
N VAL A 380 -21.75 -15.05 -21.44
CA VAL A 380 -21.24 -13.81 -20.85
C VAL A 380 -20.32 -14.09 -19.66
N PHE A 381 -20.66 -15.07 -18.82
CA PHE A 381 -19.77 -15.52 -17.74
C PHE A 381 -18.44 -16.05 -18.28
N ASN A 382 -18.47 -16.84 -19.35
CA ASN A 382 -17.26 -17.32 -20.01
C ASN A 382 -16.43 -16.16 -20.60
N HIS A 383 -17.08 -15.11 -21.11
CA HIS A 383 -16.42 -13.89 -21.56
C HIS A 383 -15.76 -13.13 -20.40
N LEU A 384 -16.42 -12.99 -19.25
CA LEU A 384 -15.83 -12.41 -18.04
C LEU A 384 -14.61 -13.20 -17.57
N GLN A 385 -14.74 -14.52 -17.45
CA GLN A 385 -13.61 -15.36 -17.05
C GLN A 385 -12.45 -15.26 -18.04
N ARG A 386 -12.75 -15.20 -19.34
CA ARG A 386 -11.74 -14.95 -20.39
C ARG A 386 -11.08 -13.58 -20.21
N TYR A 387 -11.85 -12.54 -19.91
CA TYR A 387 -11.32 -11.20 -19.66
C TYR A 387 -10.30 -11.21 -18.51
N VAL A 388 -10.70 -11.74 -17.35
CA VAL A 388 -9.82 -11.79 -16.17
C VAL A 388 -8.60 -12.65 -16.42
N ARG A 389 -8.74 -13.85 -17.03
CA ARG A 389 -7.59 -14.75 -17.31
C ARG A 389 -6.56 -14.18 -18.29
N ASN A 390 -6.95 -13.21 -19.13
CA ASN A 390 -6.06 -12.54 -20.08
C ASN A 390 -5.63 -11.13 -19.60
N ALA A 391 -5.96 -10.75 -18.36
CA ALA A 391 -5.49 -9.52 -17.77
C ALA A 391 -3.98 -9.61 -17.48
N ASP A 392 -3.28 -8.49 -17.60
CA ASP A 392 -1.99 -8.31 -16.92
C ASP A 392 -2.23 -8.04 -15.42
N GLN A 393 -1.16 -7.97 -14.64
CA GLN A 393 -1.23 -7.81 -13.19
C GLN A 393 -2.00 -6.53 -12.79
N GLY A 394 -1.69 -5.40 -13.42
CA GLY A 394 -2.37 -4.13 -13.12
C GLY A 394 -3.85 -4.13 -13.51
N LYS A 395 -4.23 -4.80 -14.61
CA LYS A 395 -5.65 -4.98 -14.97
C LYS A 395 -6.38 -5.90 -13.98
N ALA A 396 -5.72 -6.93 -13.46
CA ALA A 396 -6.31 -7.82 -12.46
C ALA A 396 -6.56 -7.09 -11.13
N GLU A 397 -5.63 -6.26 -10.69
CA GLU A 397 -5.76 -5.39 -9.51
C GLU A 397 -6.90 -4.38 -9.67
N LYS A 398 -6.97 -3.71 -10.82
CA LYS A 398 -8.08 -2.77 -11.13
C LYS A 398 -9.44 -3.47 -11.15
N PHE A 399 -9.50 -4.68 -11.71
CA PHE A 399 -10.73 -5.48 -11.70
C PHE A 399 -11.13 -5.89 -10.27
N LEU A 400 -10.17 -6.32 -9.46
CA LEU A 400 -10.42 -6.69 -8.06
C LEU A 400 -10.91 -5.49 -7.26
N ARG A 401 -10.27 -4.34 -7.41
CA ARG A 401 -10.67 -3.08 -6.77
C ARG A 401 -12.06 -2.65 -7.21
N PHE A 402 -12.35 -2.74 -8.50
CA PHE A 402 -13.68 -2.45 -9.03
C PHE A 402 -14.77 -3.27 -8.33
N CYS A 403 -14.52 -4.56 -8.10
CA CYS A 403 -15.51 -5.46 -7.50
C CYS A 403 -15.59 -5.36 -5.96
N THR A 404 -14.51 -4.96 -5.28
CA THR A 404 -14.36 -5.16 -3.82
C THR A 404 -13.96 -3.92 -3.03
N GLY A 405 -13.57 -2.84 -3.71
CA GLY A 405 -12.90 -1.69 -3.12
C GLY A 405 -11.44 -1.94 -2.74
N SER A 406 -10.86 -3.10 -3.08
CA SER A 406 -9.48 -3.47 -2.71
C SER A 406 -8.64 -3.91 -3.89
N SER A 407 -7.39 -3.44 -3.98
CA SER A 407 -6.42 -3.97 -4.96
C SER A 407 -5.83 -5.32 -4.54
N VAL A 408 -6.06 -5.77 -3.29
CA VAL A 408 -5.60 -7.06 -2.75
C VAL A 408 -6.77 -7.98 -2.40
N ILE A 409 -6.53 -9.29 -2.33
CA ILE A 409 -7.58 -10.30 -2.09
C ILE A 409 -8.00 -10.30 -0.62
N CYS A 410 -9.03 -9.54 -0.28
CA CYS A 410 -9.62 -9.48 1.07
C CYS A 410 -11.02 -10.11 1.16
N VAL A 411 -11.43 -10.85 0.12
CA VAL A 411 -12.74 -11.53 0.03
C VAL A 411 -12.57 -12.97 -0.44
N ASP A 412 -13.49 -13.84 -0.03
CA ASP A 412 -13.46 -15.27 -0.41
C ASP A 412 -13.98 -15.50 -1.83
N GLN A 413 -14.87 -14.62 -2.31
CA GLN A 413 -15.48 -14.72 -3.63
C GLN A 413 -15.94 -13.36 -4.15
N ILE A 414 -16.06 -13.27 -5.47
CA ILE A 414 -16.75 -12.20 -6.20
C ILE A 414 -18.00 -12.83 -6.81
N LYS A 415 -19.15 -12.39 -6.33
CA LYS A 415 -20.48 -12.87 -6.74
C LYS A 415 -20.89 -12.23 -8.05
N VAL A 416 -21.17 -13.02 -9.08
CA VAL A 416 -21.61 -12.54 -10.39
C VAL A 416 -23.11 -12.80 -10.52
N SER A 417 -23.87 -11.73 -10.68
CA SER A 417 -25.30 -11.71 -10.99
C SER A 417 -25.51 -11.22 -12.41
N PHE A 418 -26.63 -11.60 -13.02
CA PHE A 418 -26.94 -11.22 -14.40
C PHE A 418 -28.13 -10.29 -14.45
N SER A 419 -28.07 -9.31 -15.36
CA SER A 419 -29.15 -8.36 -15.61
C SER A 419 -29.55 -8.32 -17.09
N ALA A 420 -30.77 -7.87 -17.36
CA ALA A 420 -31.31 -7.71 -18.70
C ALA A 420 -30.98 -6.35 -19.35
N GLU A 421 -30.14 -5.53 -18.69
CA GLU A 421 -29.82 -4.18 -19.14
C GLU A 421 -29.25 -4.18 -20.57
N SER A 422 -29.70 -3.26 -21.41
CA SER A 422 -29.33 -3.19 -22.82
C SER A 422 -29.25 -1.74 -23.31
N GLY A 423 -28.74 -1.53 -24.53
CA GLY A 423 -28.58 -0.19 -25.10
C GLY A 423 -27.65 0.69 -24.23
N LEU A 424 -28.06 1.94 -23.98
CA LEU A 424 -27.29 2.91 -23.19
C LEU A 424 -27.26 2.59 -21.69
N CYS A 425 -28.18 1.75 -21.19
CA CYS A 425 -28.19 1.32 -19.79
C CYS A 425 -27.24 0.14 -19.53
N ARG A 426 -26.74 -0.51 -20.59
CA ARG A 426 -25.83 -1.65 -20.46
C ARG A 426 -24.49 -1.21 -19.89
N ARG A 427 -24.17 -1.71 -18.70
CA ARG A 427 -22.86 -1.57 -18.07
C ARG A 427 -22.66 -2.64 -16.99
N PRO A 428 -21.41 -3.07 -16.73
CA PRO A 428 -21.10 -3.78 -15.49
C PRO A 428 -21.30 -2.84 -14.30
N VAL A 429 -21.95 -3.32 -13.23
CA VAL A 429 -22.13 -2.57 -11.99
C VAL A 429 -21.58 -3.37 -10.83
N ALA A 430 -20.69 -2.78 -10.04
CA ALA A 430 -20.11 -3.43 -8.88
C ALA A 430 -20.69 -2.87 -7.57
N HIS A 431 -20.87 -3.75 -6.60
CA HIS A 431 -21.25 -3.43 -5.23
C HIS A 431 -20.13 -3.90 -4.31
N THR A 432 -19.24 -2.98 -3.95
CA THR A 432 -17.97 -3.28 -3.26
C THR A 432 -18.17 -3.88 -1.87
N CYS A 433 -19.18 -3.42 -1.11
CA CYS A 433 -19.52 -3.96 0.22
C CYS A 433 -19.84 -5.46 0.16
N GLY A 434 -20.60 -5.88 -0.86
CA GLY A 434 -21.02 -7.28 -1.04
C GLY A 434 -20.09 -8.13 -1.90
N ALA A 435 -19.01 -7.54 -2.46
CA ALA A 435 -18.18 -8.15 -3.50
C ALA A 435 -19.02 -8.74 -4.66
N THR A 436 -20.01 -7.97 -5.14
CA THR A 436 -20.94 -8.40 -6.18
C THR A 436 -20.70 -7.63 -7.48
N LEU A 437 -20.80 -8.32 -8.61
CA LEU A 437 -20.75 -7.77 -9.96
C LEU A 437 -22.04 -8.13 -10.70
N ASP A 438 -22.88 -7.13 -10.93
CA ASP A 438 -24.03 -7.24 -11.84
C ASP A 438 -23.55 -7.07 -13.28
N LEU A 439 -23.69 -8.13 -14.07
CA LEU A 439 -23.19 -8.20 -15.43
C LEU A 439 -24.34 -8.43 -16.43
N PRO A 440 -24.59 -7.50 -17.37
CA PRO A 440 -25.66 -7.69 -18.35
C PRO A 440 -25.43 -8.92 -19.23
N TYR A 441 -26.41 -9.82 -19.36
CA TYR A 441 -26.30 -10.98 -20.27
C TYR A 441 -26.49 -10.61 -21.75
N THR A 442 -26.62 -9.31 -22.05
CA THR A 442 -26.94 -8.75 -23.37
C THR A 442 -25.71 -8.43 -24.22
N TYR A 443 -24.50 -8.75 -23.74
CA TYR A 443 -23.29 -8.70 -24.57
C TYR A 443 -23.40 -9.69 -25.72
N SER A 444 -23.17 -9.21 -26.95
CA SER A 444 -23.25 -10.04 -28.15
C SER A 444 -21.94 -10.78 -28.44
N SER A 445 -20.82 -10.26 -27.92
CA SER A 445 -19.48 -10.76 -28.19
C SER A 445 -18.51 -10.49 -27.04
N TYR A 446 -17.38 -11.22 -27.02
CA TYR A 446 -16.29 -10.96 -26.08
C TYR A 446 -15.68 -9.55 -26.23
N PRO A 447 -15.42 -9.03 -27.45
CA PRO A 447 -15.00 -7.63 -27.63
C PRO A 447 -15.92 -6.59 -27.00
N ASP A 448 -17.25 -6.78 -27.05
CA ASP A 448 -18.22 -5.86 -26.43
C ASP A 448 -17.98 -5.78 -24.92
N LEU A 449 -17.96 -6.96 -24.25
CA LEU A 449 -17.73 -7.05 -22.81
C LEU A 449 -16.36 -6.47 -22.44
N ARG A 450 -15.31 -6.84 -23.17
CA ARG A 450 -13.95 -6.36 -22.90
C ARG A 450 -13.86 -4.83 -22.97
N THR A 451 -14.52 -4.21 -23.95
CA THR A 451 -14.49 -2.75 -24.14
C THR A 451 -15.14 -2.03 -22.96
N GLU A 452 -16.30 -2.51 -22.50
CA GLU A 452 -16.96 -1.95 -21.33
C GLU A 452 -16.18 -2.21 -20.04
N MET A 453 -15.65 -3.42 -19.83
CA MET A 453 -14.82 -3.71 -18.64
C MET A 453 -13.56 -2.83 -18.57
N ILE A 454 -12.89 -2.58 -19.71
CA ILE A 454 -11.75 -1.65 -19.78
C ILE A 454 -12.19 -0.22 -19.46
N THR A 455 -13.41 0.16 -19.84
CA THR A 455 -13.93 1.51 -19.59
C THR A 455 -14.32 1.69 -18.13
N PHE A 456 -15.00 0.73 -17.50
CA PHE A 456 -15.57 0.88 -16.15
C PHE A 456 -14.64 0.48 -15.01
N CYS A 457 -13.77 -0.53 -15.18
CA CYS A 457 -12.84 -0.93 -14.11
C CYS A 457 -11.96 0.23 -13.62
N PRO A 458 -11.42 1.10 -14.50
CA PRO A 458 -10.65 2.26 -14.05
C PRO A 458 -11.51 3.39 -13.49
N VAL A 459 -12.82 3.46 -13.71
CA VAL A 459 -13.64 4.65 -13.37
C VAL A 459 -13.81 4.83 -11.86
N ILE A 460 -13.77 3.74 -11.07
CA ILE A 460 -13.63 3.85 -9.60
C ILE A 460 -12.27 4.45 -9.22
N THR A 461 -11.23 4.19 -10.03
CA THR A 461 -9.89 4.80 -9.94
C THR A 461 -9.80 6.20 -10.57
N LEU A 462 -10.70 6.61 -11.48
CA LEU A 462 -10.59 7.89 -12.20
C LEU A 462 -11.32 9.07 -11.53
N LYS A 463 -12.17 8.84 -10.52
CA LYS A 463 -12.51 9.92 -9.56
C LYS A 463 -11.27 10.52 -8.87
N TRP A 464 -10.10 9.88 -9.00
CA TRP A 464 -8.80 10.34 -8.51
C TRP A 464 -8.02 11.22 -9.49
N THR A 465 -8.46 11.38 -10.76
CA THR A 465 -7.69 12.13 -11.79
C THR A 465 -8.47 13.20 -12.55
N SER A 466 -9.76 13.42 -12.24
CA SER A 466 -10.57 14.44 -12.94
C SER A 466 -10.61 15.82 -12.26
N CYS A 467 -9.70 16.14 -11.34
CA CYS A 467 -9.62 17.48 -10.75
C CYS A 467 -8.63 18.44 -11.45
N GLU A 468 -8.06 18.08 -12.60
CA GLU A 468 -7.11 18.95 -13.33
C GLU A 468 -7.59 19.46 -14.70
N PHE A 469 -8.87 19.34 -15.06
CA PHE A 469 -9.34 19.84 -16.37
C PHE A 469 -10.45 20.89 -16.40
N ASP A 470 -10.98 21.33 -15.25
CA ASP A 470 -12.02 22.39 -15.23
C ASP A 470 -11.54 23.71 -14.57
N ALA A 471 -10.24 23.98 -14.58
CA ALA A 471 -9.65 25.26 -14.13
C ALA A 471 -9.00 26.09 -15.25
N ALA A 472 -9.35 25.83 -16.52
CA ALA A 472 -8.88 26.64 -17.64
C ALA A 472 -9.98 26.85 -18.69
N GLN A 473 -10.88 27.79 -18.40
CA GLN A 473 -11.50 28.66 -19.40
C GLN A 473 -12.17 29.84 -18.70
N GLU A 474 -11.45 30.97 -18.69
CA GLU A 474 -12.02 32.32 -18.63
C GLU A 474 -12.89 32.60 -19.87
#